data_AF-A0A918CNV2-F1
#
_entry.id   AF-A0A918CNV2-F1
#
_cell.length_a   1.000
_cell.length_b   1.000
_cell.length_c   1.000
_cell.angle_alpha   90.00
_cell.angle_beta   90.00
_cell.angle_gamma   90.00
#
_symmetry.space_group_name_H-M   'P 1'
#
loop_
_entity.id
_entity.type
_entity.pdbx_description
1 polymer ?
#
loop_
_entity_poly.entity_id
_entity_poly.type
_entity_poly.pdbx_seq_one_letter_code
_entity_poly.pdbx_strand_id
1 'polypeptide(L)'
;MIEGEAQGLPLYGFCDGCGAPNGVLRKTGMNFSEYFCPECTKKDALYLGAITHLNVLYEVSLQAWQTIWGDEKYITDNISELSGITGNAVGEEAAKAREEGES
;
A
#
# COMPACT_ATOMS: atom_id res chain seq x y z
N MET A 1 -31.19 -27.99 -0.62
CA MET A 1 -30.00 -27.12 -0.52
C MET A 1 -30.04 -26.23 -1.75
N ILE A 2 -30.43 -24.97 -1.57
CA ILE A 2 -30.38 -24.00 -2.66
C ILE A 2 -28.95 -23.47 -2.62
N GLU A 3 -28.21 -23.71 -3.69
CA GLU A 3 -26.87 -23.17 -3.92
C GLU A 3 -26.97 -21.65 -3.76
N GLY A 4 -26.31 -21.11 -2.72
CA GLY A 4 -26.18 -19.69 -2.55
C GLY A 4 -25.24 -19.18 -3.63
N GLU A 5 -25.79 -18.72 -4.75
CA GLU A 5 -25.03 -17.93 -5.72
C GLU A 5 -24.38 -16.78 -4.95
N ALA A 6 -23.04 -16.76 -4.92
CA ALA A 6 -22.29 -15.62 -4.44
C ALA A 6 -22.69 -14.43 -5.32
N GLN A 7 -23.54 -13.55 -4.81
CA GLN A 7 -23.91 -12.33 -5.52
C GLN A 7 -22.62 -11.57 -5.83
N GLY A 8 -22.29 -11.47 -7.12
CA GLY A 8 -21.12 -10.73 -7.56
C GLY A 8 -21.23 -9.28 -7.10
N LEU A 9 -20.15 -8.75 -6.51
CA LEU A 9 -20.09 -7.34 -6.14
C LEU A 9 -20.36 -6.47 -7.38
N PRO A 10 -21.15 -5.37 -7.25
CA PRO A 10 -21.43 -4.50 -8.38
C PRO A 10 -20.13 -3.88 -8.92
N LEU A 11 -20.04 -3.64 -10.24
CA LEU A 11 -18.85 -3.04 -10.86
C LEU A 11 -18.58 -1.61 -10.37
N TYR A 12 -19.63 -0.90 -9.96
CA TYR A 12 -19.57 0.48 -9.50
C TYR A 12 -20.10 0.60 -8.07
N GLY A 13 -19.50 1.52 -7.32
CA GLY A 13 -19.85 1.78 -5.92
C GLY A 13 -19.28 3.11 -5.45
N PHE A 14 -19.41 3.39 -4.15
CA PHE A 14 -18.73 4.53 -3.54
C PHE A 14 -17.23 4.23 -3.42
N CYS A 15 -16.39 5.22 -3.70
CA CYS A 15 -14.95 5.09 -3.62
C CYS A 15 -14.52 4.92 -2.16
N ASP A 16 -13.84 3.81 -1.82
CA ASP A 16 -13.36 3.51 -0.47
C ASP A 16 -12.30 4.51 0.03
N GLY A 17 -11.63 5.20 -0.90
CA GLY A 17 -10.63 6.22 -0.57
C GLY A 17 -11.17 7.64 -0.30
N CYS A 18 -12.38 7.99 -0.76
CA CYS A 18 -12.88 9.37 -0.63
C CYS A 18 -14.41 9.54 -0.61
N GLY A 19 -15.18 8.45 -0.67
CA GLY A 19 -16.64 8.47 -0.68
C GLY A 19 -17.28 8.95 -1.99
N ALA A 20 -16.52 9.24 -3.04
CA ALA A 20 -17.09 9.68 -4.32
C ALA A 20 -17.95 8.57 -4.97
N PRO A 21 -19.09 8.89 -5.62
CA PRO A 21 -20.05 7.89 -6.12
C PRO A 21 -19.60 7.14 -7.39
N ASN A 22 -18.38 7.39 -7.87
CA ASN A 22 -17.83 6.85 -9.12
C ASN A 22 -16.64 5.91 -8.90
N GLY A 23 -16.66 5.16 -7.78
CA GLY A 23 -15.69 4.11 -7.53
C GLY A 23 -15.89 2.93 -8.48
N VAL A 24 -14.80 2.43 -9.05
CA VAL A 24 -14.79 1.22 -9.89
C VAL A 24 -14.18 0.07 -9.09
N LEU A 25 -14.84 -1.09 -9.14
CA LEU A 25 -14.37 -2.30 -8.47
C LEU A 25 -13.00 -2.72 -9.00
N ARG A 26 -12.02 -2.79 -8.09
CA ARG A 26 -10.66 -3.25 -8.32
C ARG A 26 -10.37 -4.40 -7.38
N LYS A 27 -9.76 -5.47 -7.91
CA LYS A 27 -9.18 -6.53 -7.08
C LYS A 27 -7.78 -6.13 -6.66
N THR A 28 -7.53 -6.04 -5.37
CA THR A 28 -6.17 -5.89 -4.85
C THR A 28 -5.54 -7.28 -4.67
N GLY A 29 -4.20 -7.35 -4.71
CA GLY A 29 -3.47 -8.62 -4.64
C GLY A 29 -3.71 -9.45 -3.37
N MET A 30 -4.37 -8.87 -2.36
CA MET A 30 -4.68 -9.50 -1.08
C MET A 30 -6.06 -10.18 -1.03
N ASN A 31 -6.70 -10.47 -2.18
CA ASN A 31 -8.06 -11.03 -2.28
C ASN A 31 -9.19 -10.14 -1.73
N PHE A 32 -8.92 -8.86 -1.46
CA PHE A 32 -9.95 -7.88 -1.15
C PHE A 32 -10.42 -7.19 -2.43
N SER A 33 -11.70 -6.82 -2.45
CA SER A 33 -12.31 -6.06 -3.54
C SER A 33 -12.64 -4.68 -3.00
N GLU A 34 -12.09 -3.65 -3.63
CA GLU A 34 -12.21 -2.25 -3.21
C GLU A 34 -12.69 -1.42 -4.40
N TYR A 35 -13.43 -0.34 -4.13
CA TYR A 35 -13.89 0.62 -5.11
C TYR A 35 -12.98 1.84 -5.11
N PHE A 36 -12.37 2.15 -6.24
CA PHE A 36 -11.51 3.34 -6.37
C PHE A 36 -12.00 4.23 -7.52
N CYS A 37 -12.14 5.53 -7.24
CA CYS A 37 -12.38 6.52 -8.27
C CYS A 37 -11.09 6.83 -9.06
N PRO A 38 -11.16 7.45 -10.24
CA PRO A 38 -9.98 7.80 -11.03
C PRO A 38 -8.94 8.65 -10.28
N GLU A 39 -9.38 9.58 -9.43
CA GLU A 39 -8.48 10.44 -8.66
C GLU A 39 -7.74 9.69 -7.55
N CYS A 40 -8.44 8.86 -6.78
CA CYS A 40 -7.79 8.01 -5.78
C CYS A 40 -6.86 6.97 -6.42
N THR A 41 -7.24 6.42 -7.59
CA THR A 41 -6.37 5.51 -8.35
C THR A 41 -5.07 6.20 -8.77
N LYS A 42 -5.13 7.45 -9.25
CA LYS A 42 -3.92 8.22 -9.60
C LYS A 42 -3.02 8.45 -8.38
N LYS A 43 -3.60 8.83 -7.24
CA LYS A 43 -2.85 9.02 -5.98
C LYS A 43 -2.19 7.71 -5.54
N ASP A 44 -2.94 6.61 -5.52
CA ASP A 44 -2.42 5.28 -5.18
C ASP A 44 -1.25 4.87 -6.08
N ALA A 45 -1.37 5.08 -7.40
CA ALA A 45 -0.29 4.79 -8.34
C ALA A 45 0.99 5.62 -8.07
N LEU A 46 0.85 6.89 -7.67
CA LEU A 46 1.99 7.74 -7.28
C LEU A 46 2.66 7.23 -6.01
N TYR A 47 1.87 6.87 -4.99
CA TYR A 47 2.41 6.33 -3.72
C TYR A 47 3.10 4.99 -3.93
N LEU A 48 2.47 4.06 -4.66
CA LEU A 48 3.08 2.78 -5.02
C LEU A 48 4.38 2.97 -5.81
N GLY A 49 4.41 3.90 -6.75
CA GLY A 49 5.62 4.25 -7.50
C GLY A 49 6.74 4.78 -6.59
N ALA A 50 6.41 5.70 -5.67
CA ALA A 50 7.36 6.26 -4.72
C ALA A 50 7.93 5.19 -3.77
N ILE A 51 7.08 4.34 -3.20
CA ILE A 51 7.50 3.22 -2.33
C ILE A 51 8.40 2.25 -3.10
N THR A 52 8.00 1.88 -4.32
CA THR A 52 8.81 0.99 -5.16
C THR A 52 10.18 1.59 -5.45
N HIS A 53 10.23 2.89 -5.75
CA HIS A 53 11.50 3.58 -6.01
C HIS A 53 12.39 3.64 -4.77
N LEU A 54 11.83 3.93 -3.59
CA LEU A 54 12.56 3.92 -2.33
C LEU A 54 13.14 2.54 -2.01
N ASN A 55 12.36 1.47 -2.21
CA ASN A 55 12.85 0.10 -2.02
C ASN A 55 14.02 -0.23 -2.94
N VAL A 56 13.94 0.15 -4.23
CA VAL A 56 15.05 -0.06 -5.17
C VAL A 56 16.29 0.72 -4.74
N LEU A 57 16.16 2.00 -4.36
CA LEU A 57 17.29 2.80 -3.89
C LEU A 57 17.92 2.20 -2.64
N TYR A 58 17.11 1.69 -1.73
CA TYR A 58 17.58 1.02 -0.52
C TYR A 58 18.37 -0.26 -0.84
N GLU A 59 17.81 -1.14 -1.66
CA GLU A 59 18.48 -2.40 -2.07
C GLU A 59 19.82 -2.14 -2.76
N VAL A 60 19.86 -1.18 -3.69
CA VAL A 60 21.10 -0.79 -4.39
C VAL A 60 22.12 -0.22 -3.41
N SER A 61 21.68 0.60 -2.45
CA SER A 61 22.57 1.19 -1.43
C SER A 61 23.15 0.10 -0.51
N LEU A 62 22.33 -0.87 -0.11
CA LEU A 62 22.75 -2.00 0.70
C LEU A 62 23.77 -2.87 -0.05
N GLN A 63 23.52 -3.19 -1.32
CA GLN A 63 24.46 -3.94 -2.16
C GLN A 63 25.79 -3.20 -2.35
N ALA A 64 25.75 -1.89 -2.60
CA ALA A 64 26.95 -1.07 -2.74
C ALA A 64 27.75 -1.04 -1.43
N TRP A 65 27.07 -0.93 -0.30
CA TRP A 65 27.70 -0.99 1.03
C TRP A 65 28.37 -2.35 1.28
N GLN A 66 27.66 -3.45 1.03
CA GLN A 66 28.19 -4.83 1.21
C GLN A 66 29.44 -5.07 0.36
N THR A 67 29.45 -4.53 -0.86
CA THR A 67 30.60 -4.64 -1.78
C THR A 67 31.86 -3.96 -1.22
N ILE A 68 31.73 -2.87 -0.48
CA ILE A 68 32.86 -2.11 0.07
C ILE A 68 33.28 -2.63 1.44
N TRP A 69 32.31 -2.93 2.31
CA TRP A 69 32.55 -3.12 3.75
C TRP A 69 32.38 -4.57 4.23
N GLY A 70 31.92 -5.49 3.39
CA GLY A 70 31.77 -6.91 3.74
C GLY A 70 30.43 -7.25 4.41
N ASP A 71 30.42 -8.36 5.16
CA ASP A 71 29.18 -9.08 5.50
C ASP A 71 28.40 -8.56 6.73
N GLU A 72 27.10 -8.83 6.68
CA GLU A 72 25.92 -8.23 7.34
C GLU A 72 25.87 -8.17 8.89
N LYS A 73 26.90 -8.65 9.60
CA LYS A 73 26.80 -8.91 11.06
C LYS A 73 26.59 -7.67 11.93
N TYR A 74 26.67 -6.48 11.36
CA TYR A 74 26.45 -5.19 12.03
C TYR A 74 25.20 -4.42 11.52
N ILE A 75 24.40 -5.00 10.60
CA ILE A 75 23.28 -4.30 9.95
C ILE A 75 21.89 -4.86 10.30
N THR A 76 21.79 -6.13 10.75
CA THR A 76 20.50 -6.80 10.97
C THR A 76 19.55 -6.10 11.95
N ASP A 77 20.04 -5.20 12.80
CA ASP A 77 19.18 -4.42 13.70
C ASP A 77 18.40 -3.32 12.95
N ASN A 78 18.98 -2.73 11.89
CA ASN A 78 18.36 -1.62 11.15
C ASN A 78 17.28 -2.06 10.17
N ILE A 79 17.34 -3.29 9.63
CA ILE A 79 16.36 -3.77 8.63
C ILE A 79 14.99 -4.00 9.26
N SER A 80 14.94 -4.56 10.47
CA SER A 80 13.69 -4.76 11.20
C SER A 80 13.12 -3.44 11.72
N GLU A 81 13.96 -2.51 12.16
CA GLU A 81 13.55 -1.17 12.56
C GLU A 81 13.04 -0.35 11.38
N LEU A 82 13.70 -0.37 10.21
CA LEU A 82 13.25 0.37 9.03
C LEU A 82 11.95 -0.18 8.45
N SER A 83 11.78 -1.50 8.44
CA SER A 83 10.50 -2.13 8.04
C SER A 83 9.39 -1.80 9.04
N GLY A 84 9.70 -1.73 10.33
CA GLY A 84 8.78 -1.26 11.38
C GLY A 84 8.43 0.22 11.25
N ILE A 85 9.40 1.08 10.94
CA ILE A 85 9.21 2.53 10.77
C ILE A 85 8.40 2.81 9.50
N THR A 86 8.72 2.16 8.37
CA THR A 86 7.97 2.34 7.13
C THR A 86 6.58 1.71 7.20
N GLY A 87 6.43 0.54 7.82
CA GLY A 87 5.13 -0.08 8.07
C GLY A 87 4.24 0.73 9.01
N ASN A 88 4.80 1.28 10.10
CA ASN A 88 4.05 2.10 11.05
C ASN A 88 3.78 3.51 10.52
N ALA A 89 4.72 4.15 9.83
CA ALA A 89 4.51 5.48 9.26
C ALA A 89 3.44 5.47 8.16
N VAL A 90 3.45 4.47 7.28
CA VAL A 90 2.40 4.30 6.25
C VAL A 90 1.05 3.95 6.89
N GLY A 91 1.05 3.15 7.97
CA GLY A 91 -0.16 2.82 8.72
C GLY A 91 -0.78 4.02 9.47
N GLU A 92 0.05 4.84 10.12
CA GLU A 92 -0.39 6.02 10.88
C GLU A 92 -0.86 7.16 9.97
N GLU A 93 -0.21 7.39 8.83
CA GLU A 93 -0.67 8.40 7.86
C GLU A 93 -1.99 7.96 7.19
N ALA A 94 -2.15 6.68 6.87
CA ALA A 94 -3.41 6.14 6.35
C ALA A 94 -4.55 6.20 7.40
N ALA A 95 -4.24 6.04 8.69
CA ALA A 95 -5.20 6.18 9.78
C ALA A 95 -5.64 7.64 9.99
N LYS A 96 -4.70 8.59 10.01
CA LYS A 96 -5.02 10.03 10.12
C LYS A 96 -5.85 10.55 8.95
N ALA A 97 -5.52 10.12 7.72
CA ALA A 97 -6.28 10.50 6.54
C ALA A 97 -7.74 9.99 6.57
N ARG A 98 -8.03 8.92 7.33
CA ARG A 98 -9.39 8.43 7.55
C ARG A 98 -10.16 9.25 8.58
N GLU A 99 -9.51 9.66 9.67
CA GLU A 99 -10.13 10.49 10.71
C GLU A 99 -10.45 11.91 10.24
N GLU A 100 -9.61 12.50 9.38
CA GLU A 100 -9.83 13.85 8.83
C GLU A 100 -10.90 13.88 7.71
N GLY A 101 -11.29 12.73 7.17
CA GLY A 101 -12.35 12.61 6.15
C GLY A 101 -13.77 12.45 6.70
N GLU A 102 -13.92 12.26 8.02
CA GLU A 102 -15.21 12.06 8.71
C GLU A 102 -15.72 13.30 9.47
N SER A 103 -15.00 14.43 9.40
CA SER A 103 -15.41 15.74 9.95
C SER A 103 -16.04 16.67 8.90
#